data_AF-A0A7C1B9Z3-F1
#
_entry.id   AF-A0A7C1B9Z3-F1
#
_cell.length_a   1.000
_cell.length_b   1.000
_cell.length_c   1.000
_cell.angle_alpha   90.00
_cell.angle_beta   90.00
_cell.angle_gamma   90.00
#
_symmetry.space_group_name_H-M   'P 1'
#
loop_
_entity.id
_entity.type
_entity.pdbx_description
1 polymer ?
#
loop_
_entity_poly.entity_id
_entity_poly.type
_entity_poly.pdbx_seq_one_letter_code
_entity_poly.pdbx_strand_id
1 'polypeptide(L)'
;MGGLTGFVAHHLDAGRSDVVHDLLAFLAERMIEMHKEKQAHLRAFRLDLAGYLDEKQLRKLNRLYTPKKPPKEGIKNYDKKLAAYEQAVALAQAQLGSLSGETLNLEDFWRLNRAQWMWLLRQRLGKVADMSDLVAVYEQYRAQLAPLMRRIRRTDRLIDRVVYQLYGLTEEEIAVVEGRS
;
A
#
# COMPACT_ATOMS: atom_id res chain seq x y z
N MET A 1 0.69 -10.35 31.73
CA MET A 1 0.51 -9.69 30.42
C MET A 1 1.72 -8.80 30.15
N GLY A 2 2.79 -9.33 29.55
CA GLY A 2 4.03 -8.58 29.31
C GLY A 2 4.29 -8.43 27.81
N GLY A 3 3.84 -7.32 27.23
CA GLY A 3 4.14 -6.93 25.85
C GLY A 3 4.97 -5.64 25.81
N LEU A 4 5.34 -5.18 24.61
CA LEU A 4 6.13 -3.94 24.42
C LEU A 4 5.50 -2.72 25.11
N THR A 5 4.18 -2.61 25.11
CA THR A 5 3.44 -1.53 25.80
C THR A 5 3.59 -1.57 27.32
N GLY A 6 3.66 -2.77 27.91
CA GLY A 6 3.94 -2.95 29.34
C GLY A 6 5.40 -2.66 29.68
N PHE A 7 6.33 -2.98 28.77
CA PHE A 7 7.73 -2.57 28.89
C PHE A 7 7.87 -1.04 28.90
N VAL A 8 7.26 -0.36 27.93
CA VAL A 8 7.33 1.12 27.84
C VAL A 8 6.71 1.77 29.09
N ALA A 9 5.51 1.36 29.49
CA ALA A 9 4.86 1.90 30.69
C ALA A 9 5.73 1.72 31.94
N HIS A 10 6.28 0.52 32.15
CA HIS A 10 7.17 0.24 33.28
C HIS A 10 8.41 1.16 33.32
N HIS A 11 9.01 1.43 32.15
CA HIS A 11 10.18 2.31 32.07
C HIS A 11 9.82 3.78 32.25
N LEU A 12 8.68 4.24 31.75
CA LEU A 12 8.18 5.60 31.95
C LEU A 12 7.83 5.87 33.42
N ASP A 13 7.11 4.94 34.08
CA ASP A 13 6.77 5.04 35.51
C ASP A 13 8.02 5.07 36.40
N ALA A 14 9.10 4.41 35.96
CA ALA A 14 10.40 4.43 36.63
C ALA A 14 11.26 5.66 36.29
N GLY A 15 10.74 6.63 35.52
CA GLY A 15 11.46 7.84 35.09
C GLY A 15 12.55 7.59 34.04
N ARG A 16 12.62 6.40 33.44
CA ARG A 16 13.65 5.98 32.48
C ARG A 16 13.23 6.27 31.04
N SER A 17 12.97 7.55 30.75
CA SER A 17 12.55 8.01 29.41
C SER A 17 13.64 7.81 28.35
N ASP A 18 14.91 7.86 28.76
CA ASP A 18 16.09 7.56 27.94
C ASP A 18 15.98 6.18 27.27
N VAL A 19 15.60 5.14 28.02
CA VAL A 19 15.42 3.78 27.48
C VAL A 19 14.32 3.72 26.42
N VAL A 20 13.25 4.51 26.59
CA VAL A 20 12.15 4.60 25.62
C VAL A 20 12.59 5.35 24.36
N HIS A 21 13.40 6.39 24.50
CA HIS A 21 14.00 7.10 23.36
C HIS A 21 14.99 6.20 22.58
N ASP A 22 15.81 5.41 23.27
CA ASP A 22 16.70 4.43 22.63
C ASP A 22 15.91 3.38 21.85
N LEU A 23 14.79 2.90 22.41
CA LEU A 23 13.87 2.01 21.70
C LEU A 23 13.29 2.68 20.44
N LEU A 24 12.86 3.94 20.52
CA LEU A 24 12.37 4.69 19.36
C LEU A 24 13.46 4.86 18.30
N ALA A 25 14.69 5.19 18.70
CA ALA A 25 15.83 5.28 17.78
C ALA A 25 16.09 3.95 17.08
N PHE A 26 16.10 2.85 17.83
CA PHE A 26 16.24 1.50 17.26
C PHE A 26 15.11 1.17 16.27
N LEU A 27 13.85 1.46 16.60
CA LEU A 27 12.72 1.22 15.71
C LEU A 27 12.80 2.09 14.44
N ALA A 28 13.24 3.34 14.56
CA ALA A 28 13.45 4.24 13.44
C ALA A 28 14.56 3.74 12.51
N GLU A 29 15.68 3.25 13.04
CA GLU A 29 16.73 2.60 12.24
C GLU A 29 16.19 1.38 11.50
N ARG A 30 15.41 0.52 12.18
CA ARG A 30 14.78 -0.64 11.53
C ARG A 30 13.82 -0.23 10.43
N MET A 31 13.08 0.87 10.60
CA MET A 31 12.22 1.44 9.54
C MET A 31 13.06 1.87 8.34
N ILE A 32 14.16 2.59 8.55
CA ILE A 32 15.06 3.02 7.46
C ILE A 32 15.56 1.81 6.66
N GLU A 33 16.04 0.77 7.33
CA GLU A 33 16.54 -0.44 6.67
C GLU A 33 15.44 -1.17 5.88
N MET A 34 14.25 -1.35 6.46
CA MET A 34 13.13 -1.97 5.74
C MET A 34 12.66 -1.12 4.55
N HIS A 35 12.72 0.20 4.65
CA HIS A 35 12.41 1.08 3.52
C HIS A 35 13.47 1.01 2.42
N LYS A 36 14.76 0.87 2.76
CA LYS A 36 15.81 0.60 1.77
C LYS A 36 15.58 -0.74 1.07
N GLU A 37 15.24 -1.79 1.82
CA GLU A 37 14.89 -3.12 1.30
C GLU A 37 13.67 -3.03 0.36
N LYS A 38 12.61 -2.31 0.76
CA LYS A 38 11.42 -2.05 -0.07
C LYS A 38 11.82 -1.40 -1.40
N GLN A 39 12.64 -0.36 -1.35
CA GLN A 39 13.09 0.35 -2.55
C GLN A 39 13.96 -0.54 -3.46
N ALA A 40 14.80 -1.41 -2.89
CA ALA A 40 15.57 -2.38 -3.66
C ALA A 40 14.66 -3.38 -4.40
N HIS A 41 13.66 -3.95 -3.71
CA HIS A 41 12.69 -4.85 -4.36
C HIS A 41 11.87 -4.15 -5.45
N LEU A 42 11.45 -2.89 -5.25
CA LEU A 42 10.71 -2.15 -6.26
C LEU A 42 11.55 -1.88 -7.52
N ARG A 43 12.83 -1.52 -7.35
CA ARG A 43 13.75 -1.33 -8.49
C ARG A 43 13.99 -2.63 -9.24
N ALA A 44 14.27 -3.72 -8.52
CA ALA A 44 14.49 -5.03 -9.12
C ALA A 44 13.23 -5.54 -9.85
N PHE A 45 12.05 -5.40 -9.25
CA PHE A 45 10.78 -5.73 -9.89
C PHE A 45 10.59 -4.96 -11.21
N ARG A 46 10.85 -3.66 -11.20
CA ARG A 46 10.73 -2.83 -12.42
C ARG A 46 11.75 -3.24 -13.49
N LEU A 47 12.96 -3.61 -13.10
CA LEU A 47 13.99 -4.10 -14.01
C LEU A 47 13.56 -5.41 -14.68
N ASP A 48 13.05 -6.37 -13.90
CA ASP A 48 12.62 -7.66 -14.44
C ASP A 48 11.39 -7.52 -15.35
N LEU A 49 10.45 -6.62 -15.01
CA LEU A 49 9.36 -6.26 -15.92
C LEU A 49 9.86 -5.68 -17.25
N ALA A 50 10.96 -4.94 -17.23
CA ALA A 50 11.56 -4.36 -18.44
C ALA A 50 12.14 -5.41 -19.40
N GLY A 51 12.35 -6.64 -18.93
CA GLY A 51 12.69 -7.77 -19.81
C GLY A 51 11.56 -8.18 -20.75
N TYR A 52 10.31 -7.86 -20.41
CA TYR A 52 9.11 -8.25 -21.15
C TYR A 52 8.30 -7.06 -21.68
N LEU A 53 8.51 -5.88 -21.11
CA LEU A 53 7.73 -4.68 -21.41
C LEU A 53 8.64 -3.54 -21.88
N ASP A 54 8.25 -2.87 -22.94
CA ASP A 54 8.94 -1.66 -23.40
C ASP A 54 8.73 -0.48 -22.43
N GLU A 55 9.54 0.56 -22.57
CA GLU A 55 9.48 1.76 -21.71
C GLU A 55 8.10 2.46 -21.75
N LYS A 56 7.39 2.41 -22.88
CA LYS A 56 6.05 3.00 -23.00
C LYS A 56 5.02 2.19 -22.22
N GLN A 57 5.11 0.86 -22.27
CA GLN A 57 4.28 -0.06 -21.49
C GLN A 57 4.57 0.12 -19.99
N LEU A 58 5.84 0.16 -19.57
CA LEU A 58 6.20 0.40 -18.17
C LEU A 58 5.67 1.74 -17.65
N ARG A 59 5.78 2.82 -18.44
CA ARG A 59 5.21 4.13 -18.09
C ARG A 59 3.71 4.08 -17.88
N LYS A 60 2.97 3.28 -18.67
CA LYS A 60 1.52 3.08 -18.47
C LYS A 60 1.22 2.37 -17.16
N LEU A 61 2.12 1.51 -16.67
CA LEU A 61 1.94 0.76 -15.43
C LEU A 61 2.25 1.58 -14.17
N ASN A 62 2.99 2.70 -14.26
CA ASN A 62 3.23 3.59 -13.11
C ASN A 62 1.93 3.90 -12.34
N ARG A 63 0.83 4.10 -13.07
CA ARG A 63 -0.54 4.17 -12.54
C ARG A 63 -1.33 2.95 -12.99
N LEU A 64 -1.58 2.01 -12.08
CA LEU A 64 -2.35 0.80 -12.36
C LEU A 64 -3.85 1.07 -12.44
N TYR A 65 -4.37 1.87 -11.52
CA TYR A 65 -5.80 2.14 -11.44
C TYR A 65 -6.09 3.52 -10.83
N THR A 66 -7.15 4.15 -11.30
CA THR A 66 -7.71 5.36 -10.73
C THR A 66 -9.23 5.21 -10.71
N PRO A 67 -9.88 5.36 -9.54
CA PRO A 67 -11.33 5.31 -9.43
C PRO A 67 -11.96 6.31 -10.39
N LYS A 68 -12.98 5.85 -11.13
CA LYS A 68 -13.68 6.71 -12.08
C LYS A 68 -14.50 7.75 -11.32
N LYS A 69 -14.54 8.97 -11.85
CA LYS A 69 -15.44 10.04 -11.38
C LYS A 69 -16.74 10.02 -12.18
N PRO A 70 -17.88 10.30 -11.55
CA PRO A 70 -19.15 10.38 -12.25
C PRO A 70 -19.11 11.48 -13.33
N PRO A 71 -19.82 11.30 -14.46
CA PRO A 71 -19.95 12.36 -15.45
C PRO A 71 -20.68 13.57 -14.83
N LYS A 72 -20.29 14.79 -15.24
CA LYS A 72 -21.02 15.99 -14.84
C LYS A 72 -22.40 16.01 -15.50
N GLU A 73 -23.42 16.41 -14.74
CA GLU A 73 -24.76 16.64 -15.27
C GLU A 73 -24.76 17.73 -16.37
N GLY A 74 -25.73 17.65 -17.29
CA GLY A 74 -25.89 18.62 -18.37
C GLY A 74 -24.92 18.47 -19.55
N ILE A 75 -24.03 17.49 -19.56
CA ILE A 75 -23.15 17.22 -20.71
C ILE A 75 -23.88 16.45 -21.82
N LYS A 76 -23.44 16.64 -23.08
CA LYS A 76 -23.95 15.86 -24.22
C LYS A 76 -23.83 14.35 -23.96
N ASN A 77 -24.91 13.62 -24.23
CA ASN A 77 -25.06 12.17 -24.02
C ASN A 77 -24.86 11.75 -22.55
N TYR A 78 -25.35 12.55 -21.59
CA TYR A 78 -25.20 12.30 -20.15
C TYR A 78 -25.64 10.89 -19.76
N ASP A 79 -26.86 10.47 -20.08
CA ASP A 79 -27.39 9.16 -19.68
C ASP A 79 -26.54 7.99 -20.19
N LYS A 80 -26.10 8.07 -21.45
CA LYS A 80 -25.19 7.06 -22.03
C LYS A 80 -23.84 7.03 -21.31
N LYS A 81 -23.30 8.19 -20.94
CA LYS A 81 -22.04 8.29 -20.19
C LYS A 81 -22.20 7.81 -18.75
N LEU A 82 -23.36 8.06 -18.14
CA LEU A 82 -23.70 7.61 -16.80
C LEU A 82 -23.78 6.08 -16.76
N ALA A 83 -24.52 5.46 -17.67
CA ALA A 83 -24.60 4.00 -17.78
C ALA A 83 -23.22 3.35 -18.00
N ALA A 84 -22.39 3.93 -18.87
CA ALA A 84 -21.03 3.42 -19.10
C ALA A 84 -20.11 3.59 -17.87
N TYR A 85 -20.29 4.68 -17.12
CA TYR A 85 -19.59 4.91 -15.86
C TYR A 85 -19.99 3.86 -14.81
N GLU A 86 -21.28 3.65 -14.59
CA GLU A 86 -21.82 2.69 -13.62
C GLU A 86 -21.34 1.27 -13.91
N GLN A 87 -21.41 0.84 -15.19
CA GLN A 87 -20.90 -0.47 -15.60
C GLN A 87 -19.40 -0.63 -15.32
N ALA A 88 -18.62 0.41 -15.59
CA ALA A 88 -17.19 0.34 -15.34
C ALA A 88 -16.84 0.35 -13.85
N VAL A 89 -17.61 1.07 -13.02
CA VAL A 89 -17.47 1.03 -11.56
C VAL A 89 -17.84 -0.36 -11.03
N ALA A 90 -18.97 -0.93 -11.47
CA ALA A 90 -19.40 -2.26 -11.07
C ALA A 90 -18.35 -3.33 -11.44
N LEU A 91 -17.79 -3.26 -12.66
CA LEU A 91 -16.71 -4.17 -13.08
C LEU A 91 -15.46 -4.02 -12.21
N ALA A 92 -15.04 -2.78 -11.94
CA ALA A 92 -13.88 -2.53 -11.09
C ALA A 92 -14.11 -3.03 -9.66
N GLN A 93 -15.30 -2.83 -9.10
CA GLN A 93 -15.66 -3.32 -7.78
C GLN A 93 -15.68 -4.85 -7.72
N ALA A 94 -16.19 -5.52 -8.74
CA ALA A 94 -16.18 -6.98 -8.83
C ALA A 94 -14.76 -7.57 -8.89
N GLN A 95 -13.82 -6.89 -9.56
CA GLN A 95 -12.45 -7.39 -9.73
C GLN A 95 -11.53 -6.98 -8.58
N LEU A 96 -11.58 -5.73 -8.15
CA LEU A 96 -10.67 -5.14 -7.17
C LEU A 96 -11.22 -5.17 -5.73
N GLY A 97 -12.51 -5.40 -5.54
CA GLY A 97 -13.15 -5.37 -4.22
C GLY A 97 -12.94 -4.01 -3.53
N SER A 98 -12.43 -4.04 -2.30
CA SER A 98 -12.12 -2.82 -1.54
C SER A 98 -11.10 -1.90 -2.22
N LEU A 99 -10.21 -2.45 -3.06
CA LEU A 99 -9.20 -1.65 -3.77
C LEU A 99 -9.79 -0.78 -4.89
N SER A 100 -11.06 -1.01 -5.30
CA SER A 100 -11.72 -0.23 -6.35
C SER A 100 -11.98 1.23 -5.98
N GLY A 101 -11.99 1.57 -4.68
CA GLY A 101 -12.11 2.93 -4.20
C GLY A 101 -10.79 3.70 -4.11
N GLU A 102 -9.67 3.01 -4.33
CA GLU A 102 -8.33 3.57 -4.12
C GLU A 102 -7.59 3.78 -5.43
N THR A 103 -6.70 4.78 -5.44
CA THR A 103 -5.77 4.92 -6.56
C THR A 103 -4.58 3.99 -6.34
N LEU A 104 -4.27 3.15 -7.33
CA LEU A 104 -3.21 2.14 -7.24
C LEU A 104 -2.06 2.49 -8.21
N ASN A 105 -0.85 2.53 -7.69
CA ASN A 105 0.38 2.67 -8.45
C ASN A 105 1.07 1.32 -8.64
N LEU A 106 2.11 1.28 -9.47
CA LEU A 106 2.90 0.05 -9.65
C LEU A 106 3.46 -0.47 -8.32
N GLU A 107 3.87 0.42 -7.43
CA GLU A 107 4.42 0.05 -6.11
C GLU A 107 3.39 -0.62 -5.18
N ASP A 108 2.09 -0.52 -5.49
CA ASP A 108 1.01 -1.13 -4.73
C ASP A 108 0.73 -2.58 -5.17
N PHE A 109 1.48 -3.13 -6.13
CA PHE A 109 1.22 -4.45 -6.71
C PHE A 109 1.13 -5.57 -5.66
N TRP A 110 1.88 -5.45 -4.56
CA TRP A 110 1.90 -6.44 -3.48
C TRP A 110 0.53 -6.60 -2.78
N ARG A 111 -0.37 -5.61 -2.91
CA ARG A 111 -1.74 -5.65 -2.39
C ARG A 111 -2.68 -6.48 -3.25
N LEU A 112 -2.34 -6.64 -4.53
CA LEU A 112 -3.16 -7.35 -5.50
C LEU A 112 -3.05 -8.86 -5.29
N ASN A 113 -4.01 -9.61 -5.81
CA ASN A 113 -3.84 -11.04 -6.10
C ASN A 113 -3.52 -11.26 -7.59
N ARG A 114 -3.22 -12.52 -7.98
CA ARG A 114 -2.89 -12.88 -9.36
C ARG A 114 -3.95 -12.43 -10.37
N ALA A 115 -5.22 -12.68 -10.09
CA ALA A 115 -6.32 -12.34 -11.01
C ALA A 115 -6.44 -10.81 -11.20
N GLN A 116 -6.33 -10.05 -10.11
CA GLN A 116 -6.34 -8.59 -10.13
C GLN A 116 -5.16 -8.01 -10.92
N TRP A 117 -3.96 -8.57 -10.72
CA TRP A 117 -2.77 -8.18 -11.48
C TRP A 117 -2.97 -8.39 -12.99
N MET A 118 -3.39 -9.60 -13.38
CA MET A 118 -3.65 -9.92 -14.79
C MET A 118 -4.75 -9.05 -15.39
N TRP A 119 -5.80 -8.74 -14.62
CA TRP A 119 -6.86 -7.84 -15.06
C TRP A 119 -6.32 -6.42 -15.29
N LEU A 120 -5.54 -5.86 -14.35
CA LEU A 120 -4.94 -4.54 -14.49
C LEU A 120 -3.96 -4.45 -15.67
N LEU A 121 -3.14 -5.47 -15.89
CA LEU A 121 -2.24 -5.51 -17.06
C LEU A 121 -3.03 -5.38 -18.37
N ARG A 122 -4.13 -6.14 -18.52
CA ARG A 122 -5.00 -6.05 -19.70
C ARG A 122 -5.66 -4.67 -19.83
N GLN A 123 -6.12 -4.09 -18.72
CA GLN A 123 -6.70 -2.74 -18.74
C GLN A 123 -5.71 -1.66 -19.17
N ARG A 124 -4.43 -1.78 -18.78
CA ARG A 124 -3.40 -0.75 -19.05
C ARG A 124 -2.69 -0.94 -20.38
N LEU A 125 -2.47 -2.18 -20.78
CA LEU A 125 -1.63 -2.52 -21.94
C LEU A 125 -2.45 -3.04 -23.12
N GLY A 126 -3.71 -3.43 -22.92
CA GLY A 126 -4.54 -4.06 -23.94
C GLY A 126 -4.13 -5.52 -24.16
N LYS A 127 -3.62 -5.83 -25.36
CA LYS A 127 -3.05 -7.15 -25.65
C LYS A 127 -1.69 -7.26 -24.97
N VAL A 128 -1.54 -8.26 -24.10
CA VAL A 128 -0.33 -8.50 -23.31
C VAL A 128 0.33 -9.79 -23.81
N ALA A 129 1.54 -9.68 -24.34
CA ALA A 129 2.41 -10.83 -24.61
C ALA A 129 3.00 -11.36 -23.30
N ASP A 130 3.49 -12.60 -23.30
CA ASP A 130 4.29 -13.18 -22.20
C ASP A 130 3.60 -13.07 -20.82
N MET A 131 2.27 -13.24 -20.82
CA MET A 131 1.46 -13.13 -19.60
C MET A 131 1.92 -14.10 -18.51
N SER A 132 2.36 -15.30 -18.89
CA SER A 132 2.87 -16.28 -17.92
C SER A 132 4.10 -15.75 -17.18
N ASP A 133 5.06 -15.20 -17.92
CA ASP A 133 6.29 -14.66 -17.37
C ASP A 133 6.06 -13.41 -16.53
N LEU A 134 5.21 -12.48 -17.00
CA LEU A 134 4.82 -11.30 -16.23
C LEU A 134 4.14 -11.66 -14.91
N VAL A 135 3.37 -12.75 -14.90
CA VAL A 135 2.76 -13.27 -13.68
C VAL A 135 3.81 -13.93 -12.79
N ALA A 136 4.76 -14.69 -13.34
CA ALA A 136 5.84 -15.30 -12.57
C ALA A 136 6.71 -14.25 -11.85
N VAL A 137 7.12 -13.19 -12.57
CA VAL A 137 7.84 -12.04 -12.00
C VAL A 137 7.01 -11.41 -10.88
N TYR A 138 5.73 -11.12 -11.14
CA TYR A 138 4.83 -10.55 -10.14
C TYR A 138 4.75 -11.41 -8.86
N GLU A 139 4.61 -12.72 -8.99
CA GLU A 139 4.49 -13.62 -7.83
C GLU A 139 5.77 -13.71 -7.02
N GLN A 140 6.92 -13.80 -7.69
CA GLN A 140 8.23 -13.79 -7.06
C GLN A 140 8.41 -12.56 -6.18
N TYR A 141 8.20 -11.36 -6.72
CA TYR A 141 8.39 -10.12 -5.97
C TYR A 141 7.29 -9.88 -4.94
N ARG A 142 6.06 -10.32 -5.19
CA ARG A 142 4.98 -10.20 -4.21
C ARG A 142 5.26 -11.05 -2.97
N ALA A 143 5.81 -12.26 -3.15
CA ALA A 143 6.16 -13.13 -2.04
C ALA A 143 7.19 -12.50 -1.09
N GLN A 144 8.08 -11.64 -1.61
CA GLN A 144 9.08 -10.91 -0.84
C GLN A 144 8.53 -9.60 -0.28
N LEU A 145 7.85 -8.80 -1.10
CA LEU A 145 7.42 -7.46 -0.71
C LEU A 145 6.22 -7.46 0.25
N ALA A 146 5.26 -8.39 0.08
CA ALA A 146 4.09 -8.46 0.96
C ALA A 146 4.44 -8.66 2.46
N PRO A 147 5.31 -9.60 2.86
CA PRO A 147 5.73 -9.71 4.26
C PRO A 147 6.53 -8.50 4.75
N LEU A 148 7.39 -7.92 3.92
CA LEU A 148 8.12 -6.70 4.26
C LEU A 148 7.18 -5.54 4.55
N MET A 149 6.16 -5.33 3.70
CA MET A 149 5.16 -4.29 3.91
C MET A 149 4.32 -4.51 5.17
N ARG A 150 4.05 -5.78 5.54
CA ARG A 150 3.42 -6.10 6.84
C ARG A 150 4.32 -5.75 8.02
N ARG A 151 5.62 -5.99 7.94
CA ARG A 151 6.59 -5.63 8.97
C ARG A 151 6.69 -4.12 9.13
N ILE A 152 6.82 -3.37 8.03
CA ILE A 152 6.85 -1.90 8.03
C ILE A 152 5.60 -1.36 8.74
N ARG A 153 4.39 -1.76 8.30
CA ARG A 153 3.13 -1.30 8.91
C ARG A 153 2.98 -1.70 10.38
N ARG A 154 3.54 -2.84 10.78
CA ARG A 154 3.53 -3.26 12.18
C ARG A 154 4.45 -2.37 13.01
N THR A 155 5.66 -2.11 12.53
CA THR A 155 6.64 -1.25 13.22
C THR A 155 6.16 0.19 13.33
N ASP A 156 5.56 0.73 12.27
CA ASP A 156 4.90 2.03 12.24
C ASP A 156 3.88 2.18 13.40
N ARG A 157 2.92 1.25 13.49
CA ARG A 157 1.96 1.19 14.61
C ARG A 157 2.60 0.99 15.98
N LEU A 158 3.76 0.34 16.06
CA LEU A 158 4.48 0.19 17.33
C LEU A 158 5.12 1.51 17.73
N ILE A 159 5.71 2.24 16.78
CA ILE A 159 6.25 3.58 17.00
C ILE A 159 5.13 4.51 17.48
N ASP A 160 3.98 4.54 16.79
CA ASP A 160 2.84 5.37 17.19
C ASP A 160 2.42 5.11 18.64
N ARG A 161 2.27 3.83 19.03
CA ARG A 161 1.92 3.46 20.41
C ARG A 161 2.96 3.90 21.42
N VAL A 162 4.25 3.73 21.11
CA VAL A 162 5.34 4.16 22.01
C VAL A 162 5.30 5.68 22.17
N VAL A 163 5.08 6.42 21.07
CA VAL A 163 4.94 7.88 21.07
C VAL A 163 3.73 8.32 21.88
N TYR A 164 2.56 7.70 21.71
CA TYR A 164 1.37 8.02 22.50
C TYR A 164 1.60 7.82 24.00
N GLN A 165 2.24 6.72 24.40
CA GLN A 165 2.59 6.48 25.80
C GLN A 165 3.61 7.49 26.32
N LEU A 166 4.61 7.86 25.52
CA LEU A 166 5.64 8.84 25.89
C LEU A 166 5.04 10.23 26.17
N TYR A 167 4.02 10.62 25.42
CA TYR A 167 3.31 11.89 25.60
C TYR A 167 2.07 11.79 26.50
N GLY A 168 1.75 10.60 27.01
CA GLY A 168 0.62 10.38 27.92
C GLY A 168 -0.76 10.61 27.28
N LEU A 169 -0.90 10.37 25.97
CA LEU A 169 -2.17 10.61 25.28
C LEU A 169 -3.27 9.65 25.76
N THR A 170 -4.47 10.21 25.89
CA THR A 170 -5.73 9.50 26.12
C THR A 170 -6.25 8.85 24.84
N GLU A 171 -7.21 7.92 24.95
CA GLU A 171 -7.84 7.29 23.77
C GLU A 171 -8.58 8.31 22.90
N GLU A 172 -9.16 9.34 23.53
CA GLU A 172 -9.79 10.47 22.84
C GLU A 172 -8.76 11.24 22.00
N GLU A 173 -7.60 11.58 22.57
CA GLU A 173 -6.53 12.28 21.85
C GLU A 173 -5.93 11.41 20.74
N ILE A 174 -5.76 10.10 20.98
CA ILE A 174 -5.33 9.15 19.96
C ILE A 174 -6.34 9.07 18.82
N ALA A 175 -7.65 9.04 19.12
CA ALA A 175 -8.69 9.03 18.11
C ALA A 175 -8.65 10.28 17.22
N VAL A 176 -8.34 11.44 17.80
CA VAL A 176 -8.11 12.69 17.05
C VAL A 176 -6.89 12.58 16.15
N VAL A 177 -5.76 12.09 16.65
CA VAL A 177 -4.53 11.93 15.85
C VAL A 177 -4.71 10.94 14.70
N GLU A 178 -5.43 9.83 14.92
CA GLU A 178 -5.71 8.82 13.89
C GLU A 178 -6.86 9.22 12.94
N GLY A 179 -7.50 10.38 13.14
CA GLY A 179 -8.59 10.85 12.29
C GLY A 179 -9.85 9.98 12.37
N ARG A 180 -10.11 9.38 13.54
CA ARG A 180 -11.29 8.55 13.84
C ARG A 180 -12.42 9.34 14.54
N SER A 181 -12.31 10.68 14.60
CA SER A 181 -13.24 11.62 15.26
C SER A 181 -14.36 12.11 14.33
#